data_AF-A0A922W7T0-F1
#
_entry.id   AF-A0A922W7T0-F1
#
_cell.length_a   1.000
_cell.length_b   1.000
_cell.length_c   1.000
_cell.angle_alpha   90.00
_cell.angle_beta   90.00
_cell.angle_gamma   90.00
#
_symmetry.space_group_name_H-M   'P 1'
#
loop_
_entity.id
_entity.type
_entity.pdbx_description
1 polymer ?
#
loop_
_entity_poly.entity_id
_entity_poly.type
_entity_poly.pdbx_seq_one_letter_code
_entity_poly.pdbx_strand_id
1 'polypeptide(L)'
;MRRWIIAGAAALAVAACERQTAEPPVDAEAVEAEGAGATEHLSGFSHEISQDVSGYYMPATPVEAGTWRLTNISILPQSDMAAWEGGQRGDVYGPIMIEFDDTASPTGVNELGQQHHMVTARVLPEAYEITDTRVRFRGRSPNVGMVTLDAELDGDALGLARRNLGSSESPVLTGTLTVGDRTFEGQSFRWWMGD
;
A
#
# COMPACT_ATOMS: atom_id res chain seq x y z
N MET A 1 45.47 58.67 -19.12
CA MET A 1 44.35 58.14 -18.31
C MET A 1 44.73 56.75 -17.79
N ARG A 2 44.66 56.58 -16.46
CA ARG A 2 44.45 55.33 -15.70
C ARG A 2 45.29 54.10 -16.11
N ARG A 3 46.50 53.90 -15.55
CA ARG A 3 46.86 53.33 -14.22
C ARG A 3 46.91 51.78 -14.24
N TRP A 4 47.93 50.99 -13.84
CA TRP A 4 49.37 51.06 -13.48
C TRP A 4 49.91 49.59 -13.49
N ILE A 5 51.11 49.35 -14.05
CA ILE A 5 52.29 48.62 -13.49
C ILE A 5 52.06 47.20 -12.91
N ILE A 6 52.45 46.09 -13.58
CA ILE A 6 53.79 45.44 -13.71
C ILE A 6 54.49 45.14 -12.37
N ALA A 7 54.74 43.87 -12.05
CA ALA A 7 56.09 43.34 -11.78
C ALA A 7 56.01 41.90 -11.22
N GLY A 8 56.53 40.97 -12.01
CA GLY A 8 56.94 39.65 -11.55
C GLY A 8 58.40 39.69 -11.07
N ALA A 9 58.64 39.01 -9.95
CA ALA A 9 59.92 38.61 -9.37
C ALA A 9 59.56 37.65 -8.21
N ALA A 10 60.28 36.60 -7.84
CA ALA A 10 61.44 35.91 -8.34
C ALA A 10 61.43 34.51 -7.69
N ALA A 11 62.27 33.62 -8.19
CA ALA A 11 62.47 32.24 -7.78
C ALA A 11 62.92 32.04 -6.32
N LEU A 12 62.67 30.85 -5.75
CA LEU A 12 63.69 29.93 -5.19
C LEU A 12 63.04 28.70 -4.54
N ALA A 13 63.65 27.54 -4.79
CA ALA A 13 63.36 26.23 -4.21
C ALA A 13 63.68 26.18 -2.70
N VAL A 14 63.08 25.24 -1.95
CA VAL A 14 63.73 24.17 -1.15
C VAL A 14 62.62 23.24 -0.61
N ALA A 15 62.93 21.95 -0.57
CA ALA A 15 62.12 20.86 -0.04
C ALA A 15 61.77 20.99 1.46
N ALA A 16 60.54 20.60 1.81
CA ALA A 16 60.23 19.93 3.07
C ALA A 16 58.90 19.17 2.90
N CYS A 17 58.98 17.85 2.72
CA CYS A 17 57.83 16.96 2.94
C CYS A 17 57.58 16.89 4.44
N GLU A 18 56.84 17.84 5.00
CA GLU A 18 56.25 17.67 6.32
C GLU A 18 54.87 17.03 6.14
N ARG A 19 54.77 15.79 6.64
CA ARG A 19 53.51 15.07 6.81
C ARG A 19 52.64 15.86 7.76
N GLN A 20 51.70 16.62 7.20
CA GLN A 20 50.60 17.14 7.98
C GLN A 20 49.60 16.01 8.15
N THR A 21 49.72 15.33 9.29
CA THR A 21 48.63 14.56 9.89
C THR A 21 47.45 15.49 10.00
N ALA A 22 46.52 15.39 9.06
CA ALA A 22 45.19 15.95 9.23
C ALA A 22 44.51 15.10 10.30
N GLU A 23 44.12 15.76 11.39
CA GLU A 23 43.19 15.22 12.38
C GLU A 23 42.00 14.55 11.67
N PRO A 24 41.58 13.35 12.11
CA PRO A 24 40.33 12.80 11.63
C PRO A 24 39.23 13.80 11.98
N PRO A 25 38.34 14.16 11.05
CA PRO A 25 37.16 14.92 11.42
C PRO A 25 36.38 14.09 12.45
N VAL A 26 36.18 14.71 13.61
CA VAL A 26 35.19 14.37 14.65
C VAL A 26 33.96 13.73 14.04
N ASP A 27 33.57 12.61 14.64
CA ASP A 27 32.43 11.75 14.33
C ASP A 27 31.28 12.49 13.64
N ALA A 28 31.31 12.47 12.31
CA ALA A 28 30.06 12.49 11.56
C ALA A 28 29.51 11.07 11.74
N GLU A 29 28.73 10.88 12.81
CA GLU A 29 27.72 9.83 12.83
C GLU A 29 27.08 9.84 11.45
N ALA A 30 27.28 8.75 10.73
CA ALA A 30 26.46 8.45 9.59
C ALA A 30 25.04 8.47 10.14
N VAL A 31 24.34 9.58 9.91
CA VAL A 31 22.88 9.60 9.91
C VAL A 31 22.54 8.49 8.95
N GLU A 32 22.23 7.32 9.52
CA GLU A 32 21.46 6.30 8.86
C GLU A 32 20.31 7.09 8.25
N ALA A 33 20.35 7.24 6.93
CA ALA A 33 19.14 7.49 6.23
C ALA A 33 18.26 6.30 6.64
N GLU A 34 17.31 6.54 7.55
CA GLU A 34 16.11 5.75 7.69
C GLU A 34 15.45 5.80 6.32
N GLY A 35 15.97 4.94 5.44
CA GLY A 35 15.45 4.72 4.12
C GLY A 35 14.06 4.19 4.34
N ALA A 36 13.09 4.97 3.85
CA ALA A 36 11.78 4.53 3.40
C ALA A 36 11.61 3.02 3.57
N GLY A 37 10.92 2.64 4.65
CA GLY A 37 10.82 1.28 5.13
C GLY A 37 10.68 0.33 3.96
N ALA A 38 11.72 -0.48 3.75
CA ALA A 38 11.60 -1.68 2.95
C ALA A 38 10.36 -2.38 3.47
N THR A 39 9.33 -2.47 2.63
CA THR A 39 8.12 -3.22 2.90
C THR A 39 8.57 -4.59 3.37
N GLU A 40 8.51 -4.83 4.69
CA GLU A 40 8.86 -6.12 5.24
C GLU A 40 8.10 -7.17 4.47
N HIS A 41 8.80 -8.22 4.04
CA HIS A 41 8.23 -9.21 3.15
C HIS A 41 7.07 -9.92 3.87
N LEU A 42 5.84 -9.47 3.59
CA LEU A 42 4.64 -10.04 4.17
C LEU A 42 4.54 -11.51 3.74
N SER A 43 4.47 -12.40 4.73
CA SER A 43 4.42 -13.84 4.51
C SER A 43 3.50 -14.49 5.54
N GLY A 44 2.88 -15.60 5.15
CA GLY A 44 1.91 -16.29 6.00
C GLY A 44 0.56 -15.57 6.08
N PHE A 45 -0.28 -16.06 6.98
CA PHE A 45 -1.64 -15.58 7.20
C PHE A 45 -1.84 -15.42 8.71
N SER A 46 -2.33 -14.27 9.15
CA SER A 46 -2.65 -14.04 10.56
C SER A 46 -3.75 -13.00 10.74
N HIS A 47 -4.56 -13.21 11.77
CA HIS A 47 -5.48 -12.20 12.29
C HIS A 47 -5.39 -12.11 13.82
N GLU A 48 -5.37 -10.88 14.33
CA GLU A 48 -5.48 -10.55 15.76
C GLU A 48 -6.38 -9.32 15.91
N ILE A 49 -7.69 -9.56 15.92
CA ILE A 49 -8.72 -8.51 15.95
C ILE A 49 -9.72 -8.72 17.07
N SER A 50 -10.01 -7.66 17.82
CA SER A 50 -10.96 -7.64 18.93
C SER A 50 -12.39 -7.32 18.50
N GLN A 51 -12.57 -6.71 17.32
CA GLN A 51 -13.87 -6.42 16.73
C GLN A 51 -14.06 -7.10 15.37
N ASP A 52 -15.31 -7.19 14.94
CA ASP A 52 -15.66 -7.70 13.61
C ASP A 52 -15.38 -6.64 12.54
N VAL A 53 -14.49 -7.00 11.61
CA VAL A 53 -14.03 -6.21 10.47
C VAL A 53 -14.62 -6.69 9.14
N SER A 54 -15.54 -7.65 9.16
CA SER A 54 -16.13 -8.16 7.93
C SER A 54 -16.96 -7.11 7.20
N GLY A 55 -16.98 -7.20 5.87
CA GLY A 55 -17.74 -6.31 4.99
C GLY A 55 -16.95 -5.92 3.73
N TYR A 56 -17.47 -4.91 3.04
CA TYR A 56 -16.92 -4.36 1.82
C TYR A 56 -16.27 -3.01 2.08
N TYR A 57 -15.03 -2.85 1.61
CA TYR A 57 -14.25 -1.64 1.71
C TYR A 57 -14.16 -1.01 0.32
N MET A 58 -14.94 0.04 0.11
CA MET A 58 -15.10 0.72 -1.17
C MET A 58 -14.08 1.85 -1.29
N PRO A 59 -13.32 1.97 -2.39
CA PRO A 59 -12.35 3.03 -2.53
C PRO A 59 -13.03 4.41 -2.57
N ALA A 60 -12.54 5.36 -1.76
CA ALA A 60 -13.10 6.71 -1.70
C ALA A 60 -12.74 7.55 -2.94
N THR A 61 -11.67 7.17 -3.63
CA THR A 61 -11.21 7.74 -4.90
C THR A 61 -10.95 6.61 -5.89
N PRO A 62 -11.21 6.80 -7.21
CA PRO A 62 -10.97 5.75 -8.19
C PRO A 62 -9.52 5.26 -8.20
N VAL A 63 -9.35 3.93 -8.23
CA VAL A 63 -8.06 3.26 -8.44
C VAL A 63 -8.14 2.51 -9.76
N GLU A 64 -7.30 2.90 -10.72
CA GLU A 64 -7.29 2.35 -12.06
C GLU A 64 -5.88 1.96 -12.49
N ALA A 65 -5.71 0.75 -13.03
CA ALA A 65 -4.46 0.24 -13.59
C ALA A 65 -4.72 -0.33 -14.99
N GLY A 66 -4.42 0.45 -16.03
CA GLY A 66 -4.84 0.12 -17.40
C GLY A 66 -6.36 0.21 -17.50
N THR A 67 -7.01 -0.85 -17.97
CA THR A 67 -8.48 -0.93 -18.02
C THR A 67 -9.09 -1.46 -16.73
N TRP A 68 -8.29 -1.92 -15.77
CA TRP A 68 -8.77 -2.49 -14.52
C TRP A 68 -9.07 -1.40 -13.50
N ARG A 69 -10.31 -1.36 -13.00
CA ARG A 69 -10.75 -0.46 -11.94
C ARG A 69 -11.07 -1.25 -10.69
N LEU A 70 -10.48 -0.87 -9.56
CA LEU A 70 -10.79 -1.45 -8.25
C LEU A 70 -12.26 -1.20 -7.91
N THR A 71 -12.97 -2.25 -7.52
CA THR A 71 -14.36 -2.14 -7.08
C THR A 71 -14.45 -2.14 -5.57
N ASN A 72 -13.84 -3.13 -4.91
CA ASN A 72 -13.87 -3.29 -3.47
C ASN A 72 -12.72 -4.15 -2.96
N ILE A 73 -12.49 -4.06 -1.64
CA ILE A 73 -11.83 -5.10 -0.85
C ILE A 73 -12.91 -5.74 0.00
N SER A 74 -13.08 -7.05 -0.12
CA SER A 74 -13.97 -7.82 0.75
C SER A 74 -13.16 -8.48 1.85
N ILE A 75 -13.64 -8.35 3.09
CA ILE A 75 -13.10 -9.06 4.25
C ILE A 75 -14.22 -9.91 4.83
N LEU A 76 -13.99 -11.22 4.93
CA LEU A 76 -14.94 -12.18 5.48
C LEU A 76 -14.81 -12.27 7.02
N PRO A 77 -15.79 -12.89 7.72
CA PRO A 77 -15.72 -13.07 9.17
C PRO A 77 -14.47 -13.81 9.66
N GLN A 78 -14.15 -13.63 10.95
CA GLN A 78 -12.99 -14.28 11.60
C GLN A 78 -12.98 -15.81 11.46
N SER A 79 -14.16 -16.46 11.37
CA SER A 79 -14.26 -17.90 11.12
C SER A 79 -13.62 -18.32 9.80
N ASP A 80 -13.79 -17.52 8.75
CA ASP A 80 -13.25 -17.78 7.42
C ASP A 80 -11.74 -17.49 7.38
N MET A 81 -11.28 -16.49 8.11
CA MET A 81 -9.84 -16.25 8.33
C MET A 81 -9.19 -17.44 9.03
N ALA A 82 -9.77 -17.92 10.13
CA ALA A 82 -9.27 -19.08 10.86
C ALA A 82 -9.27 -20.36 10.02
N ALA A 83 -10.31 -20.58 9.21
CA ALA A 83 -10.37 -21.69 8.27
C ALA A 83 -9.24 -21.61 7.23
N TRP A 84 -9.00 -20.43 6.67
CA TRP A 84 -7.89 -20.18 5.76
C TRP A 84 -6.55 -20.38 6.46
N GLU A 85 -6.32 -19.81 7.63
CA GLU A 85 -5.07 -20.05 8.37
C GLU A 85 -4.83 -21.53 8.68
N GLY A 86 -5.90 -22.28 8.95
CA GLY A 86 -5.90 -23.74 9.14
C GLY A 86 -5.71 -24.59 7.88
N GLY A 87 -5.56 -23.97 6.70
CA GLY A 87 -5.25 -24.66 5.44
C GLY A 87 -6.45 -24.91 4.51
N GLN A 88 -7.66 -24.48 4.87
CA GLN A 88 -8.80 -24.55 3.95
C GLN A 88 -8.66 -23.46 2.90
N ARG A 89 -8.34 -23.83 1.66
CA ARG A 89 -8.15 -22.89 0.54
C ARG A 89 -9.34 -22.97 -0.41
N GLY A 90 -9.69 -21.83 -1.00
CA GLY A 90 -10.61 -21.71 -2.12
C GLY A 90 -9.89 -21.16 -3.35
N ASP A 91 -10.32 -21.56 -4.53
CA ASP A 91 -9.75 -21.10 -5.80
C ASP A 91 -10.43 -19.82 -6.33
N VAL A 92 -11.62 -19.51 -5.80
CA VAL A 92 -12.47 -18.40 -6.27
C VAL A 92 -12.64 -17.32 -5.20
N TYR A 93 -12.68 -17.72 -3.93
CA TYR A 93 -12.93 -16.85 -2.79
C TYR A 93 -11.87 -17.09 -1.72
N GLY A 94 -11.51 -16.01 -1.01
CA GLY A 94 -10.61 -16.02 0.13
C GLY A 94 -11.11 -15.07 1.21
N PRO A 95 -10.55 -15.13 2.43
CA PRO A 95 -11.01 -14.33 3.56
C PRO A 95 -10.76 -12.83 3.37
N ILE A 96 -9.76 -12.48 2.56
CA ILE A 96 -9.54 -11.13 2.04
C ILE A 96 -9.47 -11.27 0.53
N MET A 97 -10.28 -10.51 -0.20
CA MET A 97 -10.27 -10.56 -1.66
C MET A 97 -10.42 -9.15 -2.23
N ILE A 98 -9.53 -8.81 -3.16
CA ILE A 98 -9.54 -7.53 -3.87
C ILE A 98 -10.10 -7.77 -5.28
N GLU A 99 -11.17 -7.05 -5.62
CA GLU A 99 -11.89 -7.23 -6.89
C GLU A 99 -11.74 -6.03 -7.81
N PHE A 100 -11.57 -6.31 -9.11
CA PHE A 100 -11.44 -5.31 -10.17
C PHE A 100 -12.41 -5.61 -11.31
N ASP A 101 -12.94 -4.56 -11.92
CA ASP A 101 -13.68 -4.62 -13.19
C ASP A 101 -12.76 -4.25 -14.35
N ASP A 102 -12.87 -4.96 -15.48
CA ASP A 102 -12.31 -4.48 -16.75
C ASP A 102 -13.28 -3.48 -17.38
N THR A 103 -12.91 -2.21 -17.30
CA THR A 103 -13.72 -1.09 -17.81
C THR A 103 -13.87 -1.07 -19.34
N ALA A 104 -13.01 -1.80 -20.06
CA ALA A 104 -13.11 -1.97 -21.50
C ALA A 104 -14.00 -3.16 -21.91
N SER A 105 -14.42 -3.99 -20.94
CA SER A 105 -15.27 -5.14 -21.22
C SER A 105 -16.74 -4.75 -21.43
N PRO A 106 -17.52 -5.57 -22.17
CA PRO A 106 -18.95 -5.39 -22.28
C PRO A 106 -19.63 -5.29 -20.91
N THR A 107 -20.71 -4.51 -20.84
CA THR A 107 -21.54 -4.41 -19.64
C THR A 107 -22.77 -5.30 -19.73
N GLY A 108 -23.15 -5.89 -18.60
CA GLY A 108 -24.39 -6.62 -18.39
C GLY A 108 -25.28 -5.91 -17.38
N VAL A 109 -26.50 -6.42 -17.20
CA VAL A 109 -27.43 -5.97 -16.16
C VAL A 109 -27.69 -7.15 -15.23
N ASN A 110 -27.53 -6.97 -13.91
CA ASN A 110 -27.79 -8.02 -12.93
C ASN A 110 -29.30 -8.13 -12.60
N GLU A 111 -29.67 -9.08 -11.75
CA GLU A 111 -31.07 -9.33 -11.36
C GLU A 111 -31.75 -8.12 -10.70
N LEU A 112 -30.97 -7.18 -10.17
CA LEU A 112 -31.42 -5.95 -9.53
C LEU A 112 -31.49 -4.76 -10.51
N GLY A 113 -31.22 -4.97 -11.81
CA GLY A 113 -31.23 -3.90 -12.80
C GLY A 113 -29.96 -3.04 -12.81
N GLN A 114 -28.90 -3.42 -12.08
CA GLN A 114 -27.66 -2.67 -12.01
C GLN A 114 -26.71 -3.09 -13.14
N GLN A 115 -26.08 -2.09 -13.77
CA GLN A 115 -25.03 -2.34 -14.76
C GLN A 115 -23.76 -2.83 -14.08
N HIS A 116 -23.11 -3.83 -14.67
CA HIS A 116 -21.81 -4.34 -14.23
C HIS A 116 -20.93 -4.68 -15.43
N HIS A 117 -19.62 -4.63 -15.28
CA HIS A 117 -18.69 -5.14 -16.28
C HIS A 117 -18.70 -6.67 -16.25
N MET A 118 -18.73 -7.30 -17.42
CA MET A 118 -18.82 -8.76 -17.53
C MET A 118 -17.50 -9.46 -17.22
N VAL A 119 -16.38 -8.74 -17.28
CA VAL A 119 -15.05 -9.28 -16.99
C VAL A 119 -14.54 -8.67 -15.70
N THR A 120 -14.24 -9.53 -14.74
CA THR A 120 -13.69 -9.16 -13.44
C THR A 120 -12.38 -9.91 -13.16
N ALA A 121 -11.55 -9.34 -12.31
CA ALA A 121 -10.38 -10.00 -11.75
C ALA A 121 -10.51 -10.05 -10.23
N ARG A 122 -10.26 -11.23 -9.67
CA ARG A 122 -10.18 -11.46 -8.23
C ARG A 122 -8.73 -11.70 -7.85
N VAL A 123 -8.30 -11.07 -6.78
CA VAL A 123 -6.97 -11.28 -6.21
C VAL A 123 -7.15 -11.91 -4.84
N LEU A 124 -6.75 -13.17 -4.73
CA LEU A 124 -6.77 -13.95 -3.50
C LEU A 124 -5.48 -13.73 -2.70
N PRO A 125 -5.47 -13.97 -1.38
CA PRO A 125 -4.32 -13.69 -0.54
C PRO A 125 -3.23 -14.75 -0.74
N GLU A 126 -2.03 -14.30 -1.10
CA GLU A 126 -0.78 -15.05 -0.92
C GLU A 126 -0.23 -14.87 0.51
N ALA A 127 -0.48 -13.70 1.11
CA ALA A 127 -0.24 -13.40 2.52
C ALA A 127 -1.16 -12.28 3.01
N TYR A 128 -1.52 -12.29 4.29
CA TYR A 128 -2.18 -11.15 4.94
C TYR A 128 -1.83 -11.10 6.43
N GLU A 129 -1.94 -9.90 6.98
CA GLU A 129 -1.96 -9.64 8.42
C GLU A 129 -3.09 -8.64 8.69
N ILE A 130 -3.97 -8.96 9.64
CA ILE A 130 -5.02 -8.06 10.10
C ILE A 130 -4.90 -7.91 11.61
N THR A 131 -4.76 -6.67 12.06
CA THR A 131 -4.81 -6.31 13.48
C THR A 131 -5.91 -5.29 13.73
N ASP A 132 -6.14 -4.91 14.98
CA ASP A 132 -7.08 -3.85 15.33
C ASP A 132 -6.77 -2.48 14.69
N THR A 133 -5.54 -2.27 14.22
CA THR A 133 -5.07 -0.99 13.69
C THR A 133 -4.47 -1.06 12.30
N ARG A 134 -4.38 -2.25 11.68
CA ARG A 134 -3.71 -2.40 10.38
C ARG A 134 -4.28 -3.55 9.55
N VAL A 135 -4.29 -3.34 8.24
CA VAL A 135 -4.57 -4.36 7.24
C VAL A 135 -3.41 -4.38 6.24
N ARG A 136 -2.72 -5.52 6.17
CA ARG A 136 -1.70 -5.79 5.17
C ARG A 136 -2.13 -6.96 4.31
N PHE A 137 -1.95 -6.83 3.01
CA PHE A 137 -2.33 -7.85 2.04
C PHE A 137 -1.26 -7.96 0.95
N ARG A 138 -1.05 -9.18 0.47
CA ARG A 138 -0.30 -9.48 -0.74
C ARG A 138 -1.04 -10.57 -1.49
N GLY A 139 -1.23 -10.36 -2.79
CA GLY A 139 -1.81 -11.35 -3.67
C GLY A 139 -1.44 -11.10 -5.13
N ARG A 140 -1.75 -12.06 -6.00
CA ARG A 140 -1.50 -11.93 -7.43
C ARG A 140 -2.69 -12.44 -8.24
N SER A 141 -2.95 -11.79 -9.36
CA SER A 141 -3.87 -12.28 -10.39
C SER A 141 -3.18 -12.23 -11.75
N PRO A 142 -3.49 -13.16 -12.68
CA PRO A 142 -2.98 -13.11 -14.05
C PRO A 142 -3.31 -11.81 -14.79
N ASN A 143 -4.44 -11.18 -14.42
CA ASN A 143 -5.00 -10.04 -15.13
C ASN A 143 -4.44 -8.69 -14.66
N VAL A 144 -4.30 -8.51 -13.34
CA VAL A 144 -3.87 -7.24 -12.72
C VAL A 144 -2.44 -7.28 -12.17
N GLY A 145 -1.79 -8.45 -12.17
CA GLY A 145 -0.45 -8.62 -11.64
C GLY A 145 -0.41 -8.75 -10.11
N MET A 146 0.69 -8.30 -9.51
CA MET A 146 0.86 -8.27 -8.05
C MET A 146 0.01 -7.14 -7.46
N VAL A 147 -0.64 -7.41 -6.34
CA VAL A 147 -1.39 -6.41 -5.57
C VAL A 147 -0.93 -6.47 -4.13
N THR A 148 -0.59 -5.31 -3.57
CA THR A 148 -0.24 -5.18 -2.16
C THR A 148 -1.02 -4.05 -1.52
N LEU A 149 -1.49 -4.26 -0.30
CA LEU A 149 -2.08 -3.22 0.53
C LEU A 149 -1.28 -3.14 1.83
N ASP A 150 -1.03 -1.92 2.27
CA ASP A 150 -0.58 -1.63 3.62
C ASP A 150 -1.35 -0.41 4.12
N ALA A 151 -2.33 -0.64 4.99
CA ALA A 151 -3.27 0.39 5.43
C ALA A 151 -3.52 0.36 6.93
N GLU A 152 -3.65 1.54 7.51
CA GLU A 152 -4.13 1.74 8.87
C GLU A 152 -5.65 1.53 8.92
N LEU A 153 -6.11 0.86 9.97
CA LEU A 153 -7.52 0.65 10.29
C LEU A 153 -7.94 1.60 11.42
N ASP A 154 -8.90 2.46 11.12
CA ASP A 154 -9.58 3.27 12.12
C ASP A 154 -10.74 2.45 12.72
N GLY A 155 -10.46 1.84 13.88
CA GLY A 155 -11.42 0.99 14.57
C GLY A 155 -12.66 1.73 15.06
N ASP A 156 -12.53 3.01 15.42
CA ASP A 156 -13.64 3.85 15.89
C ASP A 156 -14.57 4.22 14.72
N ALA A 157 -13.98 4.63 13.59
CA ALA A 157 -14.70 4.90 12.36
C ALA A 157 -15.41 3.66 11.83
N LEU A 158 -14.75 2.49 11.89
CA LEU A 158 -15.37 1.22 11.53
C LEU A 158 -16.55 0.89 12.45
N GLY A 159 -16.36 1.01 13.76
CA GLY A 159 -17.43 0.79 14.74
C GLY A 159 -18.64 1.70 14.49
N LEU A 160 -18.41 2.96 14.13
CA LEU A 160 -19.47 3.90 13.76
C LEU A 160 -20.15 3.53 12.44
N ALA A 161 -19.37 3.20 11.40
CA ALA A 161 -19.89 2.79 10.10
C ALA A 161 -20.78 1.55 10.23
N ARG A 162 -20.37 0.55 11.02
CA ARG A 162 -21.14 -0.67 11.29
C ARG A 162 -22.47 -0.38 11.99
N ARG A 163 -22.46 0.47 13.03
CA ARG A 163 -23.69 0.89 13.73
C ARG A 163 -24.67 1.64 12.81
N ASN A 164 -24.16 2.30 11.78
CA ASN A 164 -24.93 3.09 10.82
C ASN A 164 -25.14 2.39 9.47
N LEU A 165 -24.89 1.07 9.40
CA LEU A 165 -25.06 0.25 8.18
C LEU A 165 -24.32 0.81 6.95
N GLY A 166 -23.13 1.38 7.15
CA GLY A 166 -22.31 1.92 6.06
C GLY A 166 -22.70 3.33 5.59
N SER A 167 -23.62 4.02 6.28
CA SER A 167 -24.01 5.40 5.94
C SER A 167 -22.94 6.46 6.29
N SER A 168 -21.77 6.04 6.76
CA SER A 168 -20.66 6.94 7.11
C SER A 168 -19.82 7.27 5.89
N GLU A 169 -19.64 8.56 5.60
CA GLU A 169 -18.74 9.03 4.54
C GLU A 169 -17.26 8.96 4.94
N SER A 170 -16.97 8.78 6.23
CA SER A 170 -15.60 8.73 6.76
C SER A 170 -14.87 7.47 6.30
N PRO A 171 -13.62 7.60 5.82
CA PRO A 171 -12.75 6.45 5.61
C PRO A 171 -12.56 5.63 6.89
N VAL A 172 -12.45 4.32 6.72
CA VAL A 172 -12.11 3.37 7.79
C VAL A 172 -10.74 2.72 7.58
N LEU A 173 -10.27 2.67 6.32
CA LEU A 173 -8.93 2.23 5.96
C LEU A 173 -8.24 3.34 5.19
N THR A 174 -6.98 3.63 5.49
CA THR A 174 -6.15 4.56 4.71
C THR A 174 -4.73 4.01 4.62
N GLY A 175 -4.15 4.01 3.42
CA GLY A 175 -2.81 3.48 3.25
C GLY A 175 -2.28 3.53 1.83
N THR A 176 -1.35 2.63 1.56
CA THR A 176 -0.74 2.47 0.25
C THR A 176 -1.26 1.21 -0.42
N LEU A 177 -1.80 1.36 -1.62
CA LEU A 177 -2.18 0.26 -2.49
C LEU A 177 -1.24 0.23 -3.70
N THR A 178 -0.69 -0.93 -4.03
CA THR A 178 0.03 -1.14 -5.28
C THR A 178 -0.72 -2.16 -6.12
N VAL A 179 -0.89 -1.86 -7.41
CA VAL A 179 -1.53 -2.74 -8.41
C VAL A 179 -0.63 -2.79 -9.63
N GLY A 180 -0.06 -3.96 -9.90
CA GLY A 180 0.95 -4.14 -10.94
C GLY A 180 2.20 -3.28 -10.65
N ASP A 181 2.46 -2.31 -11.51
CA ASP A 181 3.56 -1.34 -11.42
C ASP A 181 3.13 0.04 -10.90
N ARG A 182 1.85 0.20 -10.53
CA ARG A 182 1.29 1.47 -10.06
C ARG A 182 1.08 1.48 -8.55
N THR A 183 1.48 2.57 -7.90
CA THR A 183 1.27 2.80 -6.47
C THR A 183 0.32 3.97 -6.24
N PHE A 184 -0.59 3.81 -5.29
CA PHE A 184 -1.61 4.75 -4.87
C PHE A 184 -1.39 5.04 -3.38
N GLU A 185 -0.67 6.11 -3.08
CA GLU A 185 -0.41 6.56 -1.70
C GLU A 185 -1.62 7.32 -1.14
N GLY A 186 -1.89 7.13 0.16
CA GLY A 186 -3.03 7.77 0.81
C GLY A 186 -4.39 7.29 0.31
N GLN A 187 -4.44 6.12 -0.35
CA GLN A 187 -5.67 5.52 -0.80
C GLN A 187 -6.54 5.20 0.42
N SER A 188 -7.78 5.68 0.38
CA SER A 188 -8.74 5.51 1.47
C SER A 188 -9.94 4.68 1.04
N PHE A 189 -10.56 4.01 2.01
CA PHE A 189 -11.71 3.14 1.80
C PHE A 189 -12.79 3.38 2.84
N ARG A 190 -14.04 3.34 2.40
CA ARG A 190 -15.24 3.41 3.24
C ARG A 190 -15.81 2.03 3.44
N TRP A 191 -16.39 1.77 4.61
CA TRP A 191 -16.99 0.47 4.92
C TRP A 191 -18.46 0.42 4.52
N TRP A 192 -18.87 -0.74 4.02
CA TRP A 192 -20.26 -1.06 3.72
C TRP A 192 -20.57 -2.51 4.10
N MET A 193 -21.78 -2.77 4.60
CA MET A 193 -22.15 -4.06 5.18
C MET A 193 -22.28 -5.17 4.14
N GLY A 194 -22.61 -4.82 2.90
CA GLY A 194 -23.26 -5.75 1.96
C GLY A 194 -24.76 -5.50 1.90
N ASP A 195 -25.40 -6.04 0.87
CA ASP A 195 -26.86 -6.14 0.72
C ASP A 195 -27.33 -7.52 1.18
#